data_AF-A0A3A5WL55-F1
#
_entry.id   AF-A0A3A5WL55-F1
#
_cell.length_a   1.000
_cell.length_b   1.000
_cell.length_c   1.000
_cell.angle_alpha   90.00
_cell.angle_beta   90.00
_cell.angle_gamma   90.00
#
_symmetry.space_group_name_H-M   'P 1'
#
loop_
_entity.id
_entity.type
_entity.pdbx_description
1 polymer ?
#
loop_
_entity_poly.entity_id
_entity_poly.type
_entity_poly.pdbx_seq_one_letter_code
_entity_poly.pdbx_strand_id
1 'polypeptide(L)'
;MKIAQQLKEKNIAEYLIYMWQVEDLLRANGCDIDRIRQNIILRYPEEERPALEEWYGNLAGMMRAEGVTEKGHLQINRNVILNLTELHGELLASTKYPFYNAAYFKALPFIVELRQKNGRKEESEVDTCFEALYGVLLLRLQKKEISQGTAKAMEAISGFISLLANYYDKEKRGELELMDN
;
A
#
# COMPACT_ATOMS: atom_id res chain seq x y z
N MET A 1 1.17 -14.22 10.95
CA MET A 1 0.47 -13.10 11.64
C MET A 1 -0.93 -12.93 11.07
N LYS A 2 -1.97 -12.95 11.91
CA LYS A 2 -3.37 -12.94 11.47
C LYS A 2 -3.78 -11.63 10.78
N ILE A 3 -3.25 -10.48 11.20
CA ILE A 3 -3.66 -9.16 10.67
C ILE A 3 -3.26 -8.98 9.20
N ALA A 4 -1.99 -9.20 8.86
CA ALA A 4 -1.51 -9.04 7.49
C ALA A 4 -2.22 -10.00 6.50
N GLN A 5 -2.46 -11.25 6.92
CA GLN A 5 -3.20 -12.24 6.12
C GLN A 5 -4.66 -11.83 5.94
N GLN A 6 -5.33 -11.43 7.02
CA GLN A 6 -6.72 -10.94 6.96
C GLN A 6 -6.87 -9.70 6.08
N LEU A 7 -5.93 -8.75 6.17
CA LEU A 7 -5.95 -7.56 5.31
C LEU A 7 -5.73 -7.93 3.85
N LYS A 8 -4.78 -8.84 3.56
CA LYS A 8 -4.50 -9.29 2.19
C LYS A 8 -5.73 -9.93 1.53
N GLU A 9 -6.55 -10.63 2.32
CA GLU A 9 -7.80 -11.24 1.86
C GLU A 9 -8.97 -10.26 1.78
N LYS A 10 -9.04 -9.26 2.66
CA LYS A 10 -10.18 -8.33 2.74
C LYS A 10 -10.02 -7.08 1.90
N ASN A 11 -8.84 -6.47 1.93
CA ASN A 11 -8.56 -5.21 1.27
C ASN A 11 -7.05 -5.10 0.97
N ILE A 12 -6.69 -5.35 -0.28
CA ILE A 12 -5.31 -5.32 -0.75
C ILE A 12 -4.65 -3.95 -0.59
N ALA A 13 -5.42 -2.85 -0.64
CA ALA A 13 -4.87 -1.51 -0.44
C ALA A 13 -4.50 -1.26 1.02
N GLU A 14 -5.37 -1.66 1.96
CA GLU A 14 -5.05 -1.58 3.40
C GLU A 14 -3.88 -2.49 3.77
N TYR A 15 -3.83 -3.68 3.19
CA TYR A 15 -2.67 -4.58 3.33
C TYR A 15 -1.37 -3.89 2.94
N LEU A 16 -1.34 -3.23 1.77
CA LEU A 16 -0.12 -2.60 1.28
C LEU A 16 0.32 -1.43 2.17
N ILE A 17 -0.61 -0.55 2.54
CA ILE A 17 -0.34 0.56 3.48
C ILE A 17 0.18 0.03 4.82
N TYR A 18 -0.43 -1.04 5.35
CA TYR A 18 0.01 -1.68 6.58
C TYR A 18 1.43 -2.25 6.44
N MET A 19 1.74 -2.92 5.32
CA MET A 19 3.07 -3.48 5.09
C MET A 19 4.15 -2.39 4.98
N TRP A 20 3.84 -1.23 4.40
CA TRP A 20 4.78 -0.10 4.38
C TRP A 20 5.06 0.46 5.79
N GLN A 21 4.05 0.52 6.66
CA GLN A 21 4.25 0.88 8.08
C GLN A 21 5.17 -0.13 8.78
N VAL A 22 5.00 -1.42 8.49
CA VAL A 22 5.83 -2.48 9.06
C VAL A 22 7.26 -2.36 8.57
N GLU A 23 7.48 -2.08 7.29
CA GLU A 23 8.82 -1.83 6.77
C GLU A 23 9.48 -0.63 7.47
N ASP A 24 8.78 0.49 7.64
CA ASP A 24 9.34 1.66 8.36
C ASP A 24 9.63 1.34 9.83
N LEU A 25 8.78 0.55 10.48
CA LEU A 25 9.01 0.05 11.82
C LEU A 25 10.27 -0.82 11.89
N LEU A 26 10.48 -1.70 10.91
CA LEU A 26 11.68 -2.53 10.81
C LEU A 26 12.92 -1.67 10.57
N ARG A 27 12.86 -0.70 9.64
CA ARG A 27 13.97 0.24 9.36
C ARG A 27 14.34 1.07 10.60
N ALA A 28 13.35 1.57 11.35
CA ALA A 28 13.56 2.32 12.58
C ALA A 28 14.27 1.49 13.67
N ASN A 29 14.15 0.16 13.62
CA ASN A 29 14.85 -0.76 14.51
C ASN A 29 16.13 -1.36 13.89
N GLY A 30 16.59 -0.85 12.74
CA GLY A 30 17.78 -1.34 12.04
C GLY A 30 17.62 -2.76 11.48
N CYS A 31 16.38 -3.20 11.25
CA CYS A 31 16.02 -4.59 10.95
C CYS A 31 16.57 -5.61 11.96
N ASP A 32 16.91 -5.19 13.18
CA ASP A 32 17.50 -6.06 14.20
C ASP A 32 16.38 -6.69 15.06
N ILE A 33 16.36 -8.04 15.11
CA ILE A 33 15.31 -8.77 15.82
C ILE A 33 15.36 -8.54 17.33
N ASP A 34 16.54 -8.32 17.92
CA ASP A 34 16.66 -8.07 19.35
C ASP A 34 16.11 -6.69 19.70
N ARG A 35 16.36 -5.68 18.85
CA ARG A 35 15.76 -4.34 19.00
C ARG A 35 14.25 -4.37 18.81
N ILE A 36 13.77 -5.09 17.80
CA ILE A 36 12.33 -5.28 17.55
C ILE A 36 11.68 -5.97 18.76
N ARG A 37 12.32 -7.00 19.32
CA ARG A 37 11.82 -7.69 20.51
C ARG A 37 11.63 -6.72 21.66
N GLN A 38 12.66 -5.93 21.99
CA GLN A 38 12.64 -4.98 23.09
C GLN A 38 11.63 -3.84 22.89
N ASN A 39 11.58 -3.26 21.69
CA ASN A 39 10.80 -2.05 21.44
C ASN A 39 9.32 -2.33 21.14
N ILE A 40 9.01 -3.50 20.57
CA ILE A 40 7.69 -3.81 20.02
C ILE A 40 7.11 -5.06 20.68
N ILE A 41 7.77 -6.21 20.54
CA ILE A 41 7.17 -7.53 20.86
C ILE A 41 6.87 -7.68 22.35
N LEU A 42 7.75 -7.19 23.24
CA LEU A 42 7.55 -7.29 24.69
C LEU A 42 6.29 -6.55 25.20
N ARG A 43 5.72 -5.64 24.39
CA ARG A 43 4.48 -4.94 24.72
C ARG A 43 3.22 -5.78 24.49
N TYR A 44 3.35 -6.93 23.85
CA TYR A 44 2.26 -7.87 23.57
C TYR A 44 2.17 -8.98 24.63
N PRO A 45 1.00 -9.62 24.78
CA PRO A 45 0.82 -10.80 25.62
C PRO A 45 1.83 -11.90 25.29
N GLU A 46 2.30 -12.64 26.31
CA GLU A 46 3.36 -13.64 26.17
C GLU A 46 3.05 -14.71 25.13
N GLU A 47 1.79 -15.12 25.05
CA GLU A 47 1.28 -16.10 24.10
C GLU A 47 1.42 -15.66 22.64
N GLU A 48 1.45 -14.35 22.34
CA GLU A 48 1.57 -13.83 20.98
C GLU A 48 3.04 -13.59 20.57
N ARG A 49 3.95 -13.45 21.54
CA ARG A 49 5.35 -13.05 21.30
C ARG A 49 6.10 -13.98 20.34
N PRO A 50 6.03 -15.32 20.44
CA PRO A 50 6.75 -16.21 19.54
C PRO A 50 6.35 -16.00 18.07
N ALA A 51 5.05 -15.85 17.80
CA ALA A 51 4.54 -15.65 16.45
C ALA A 51 4.90 -14.28 15.88
N LEU A 52 4.96 -13.24 16.72
CA LEU A 52 5.43 -11.91 16.32
C LEU A 52 6.92 -11.91 16.02
N GLU A 53 7.71 -12.60 16.85
CA GLU A 53 9.16 -12.70 16.68
C GLU A 53 9.53 -13.41 15.39
N GLU A 54 8.89 -14.53 15.09
CA GLU A 54 9.05 -15.23 13.82
C GLU A 54 8.64 -14.32 12.65
N TRP A 55 7.48 -13.65 12.74
CA TRP A 55 6.97 -12.85 11.64
C TRP A 55 7.85 -11.63 11.34
N TYR A 56 8.22 -10.84 12.35
CA TYR A 56 9.12 -9.70 12.17
C TYR A 56 10.53 -10.15 11.78
N GLY A 57 11.01 -11.27 12.35
CA GLY A 57 12.32 -11.84 12.02
C GLY A 57 12.42 -12.24 10.55
N ASN A 58 11.38 -12.88 10.02
CA ASN A 58 11.30 -13.24 8.60
C ASN A 58 11.29 -12.00 7.71
N LEU A 59 10.47 -10.99 8.02
CA LEU A 59 10.43 -9.75 7.23
C LEU A 59 11.75 -8.98 7.28
N ALA A 60 12.37 -8.87 8.46
CA ALA A 60 13.69 -8.25 8.60
C ALA A 60 14.78 -9.02 7.82
N GLY A 61 14.69 -10.35 7.81
CA GLY A 61 15.54 -11.22 6.99
C GLY A 61 15.38 -10.95 5.50
N MET A 62 14.13 -10.84 5.03
CA MET A 62 13.83 -10.49 3.63
C MET A 62 14.37 -9.10 3.28
N MET A 63 14.16 -8.08 4.11
CA MET A 63 14.66 -6.73 3.83
C MET A 63 16.18 -6.68 3.70
N ARG A 64 16.90 -7.45 4.52
CA ARG A 64 18.36 -7.61 4.40
C ARG A 64 18.76 -8.33 3.13
N ALA A 65 18.11 -9.45 2.82
CA ALA A 65 18.41 -10.25 1.63
C ALA A 65 18.16 -9.48 0.32
N GLU A 66 17.10 -8.67 0.30
CA GLU A 66 16.72 -7.84 -0.84
C GLU A 66 17.45 -6.49 -0.89
N GLY A 67 18.20 -6.12 0.15
CA GLY A 67 18.97 -4.86 0.20
C GLY A 67 18.12 -3.60 0.38
N VAL A 68 16.93 -3.70 0.97
CA VAL A 68 15.95 -2.60 1.15
C VAL A 68 15.87 -2.07 2.59
N THR A 69 16.95 -2.25 3.37
CA THR A 69 17.02 -1.87 4.78
C THR A 69 17.06 -0.36 5.02
N GLU A 70 17.42 0.44 4.02
CA GLU A 70 17.48 1.91 4.11
C GLU A 70 16.36 2.59 3.31
N LYS A 71 16.02 2.05 2.14
CA LYS A 71 15.05 2.62 1.20
C LYS A 71 14.44 1.55 0.31
N GLY A 72 13.33 1.88 -0.35
CA GLY A 72 12.62 0.98 -1.25
C GLY A 72 11.81 -0.06 -0.49
N HIS A 73 10.91 -0.76 -1.20
CA HIS A 73 9.97 -1.70 -0.61
C HIS A 73 10.38 -3.15 -0.86
N LEU A 74 9.99 -4.05 0.04
CA LEU A 74 10.09 -5.49 -0.15
C LEU A 74 9.46 -5.89 -1.48
N GLN A 75 10.06 -6.86 -2.16
CA GLN A 75 9.60 -7.34 -3.47
C GLN A 75 8.16 -7.86 -3.40
N ILE A 76 7.76 -8.49 -2.29
CA ILE A 76 6.37 -8.92 -2.08
C ILE A 76 5.37 -7.75 -2.13
N ASN A 77 5.75 -6.57 -1.66
CA ASN A 77 4.91 -5.38 -1.66
C ASN A 77 4.94 -4.70 -3.03
N ARG A 78 6.10 -4.67 -3.70
CA ARG A 78 6.25 -4.20 -5.08
C ARG A 78 5.39 -5.01 -6.05
N ASN A 79 5.34 -6.33 -5.87
CA ASN A 79 4.50 -7.22 -6.68
C ASN A 79 3.01 -6.89 -6.53
N VAL A 80 2.56 -6.42 -5.35
CA VAL A 80 1.18 -5.98 -5.16
C VAL A 80 0.89 -4.72 -5.97
N ILE A 81 1.78 -3.72 -5.94
CA ILE A 81 1.66 -2.53 -6.80
C ILE A 81 1.64 -2.90 -8.28
N LEU A 82 2.50 -3.84 -8.70
CA LEU A 82 2.54 -4.29 -10.09
C LEU A 82 1.20 -4.89 -10.52
N ASN A 83 0.65 -5.85 -9.76
CA ASN A 83 -0.64 -6.46 -10.08
C ASN A 83 -1.78 -5.42 -10.11
N LEU A 84 -1.78 -4.45 -9.19
CA LEU A 84 -2.78 -3.37 -9.19
C LEU A 84 -2.60 -2.43 -10.39
N THR A 85 -1.37 -2.22 -10.84
CA THR A 85 -1.07 -1.41 -12.04
C THR A 85 -1.52 -2.11 -13.31
N GLU A 86 -1.31 -3.43 -13.41
CA GLU A 86 -1.78 -4.25 -14.54
C GLU A 86 -3.32 -4.24 -14.60
N LEU A 87 -3.98 -4.56 -13.50
CA LEU A 87 -5.44 -4.50 -13.41
C LEU A 87 -6.00 -3.09 -13.70
N HIS A 88 -5.32 -2.04 -13.23
CA HIS A 88 -5.70 -0.67 -13.57
C HIS A 88 -5.72 -0.44 -15.08
N GLY A 89 -4.70 -0.92 -15.81
CA GLY A 89 -4.64 -0.83 -17.27
C GLY A 89 -5.78 -1.59 -17.95
N GLU A 90 -6.09 -2.79 -17.48
CA GLU A 90 -7.19 -3.61 -18.01
C GLU A 90 -8.56 -2.96 -17.79
N LEU A 91 -8.80 -2.40 -16.60
CA LEU A 91 -10.04 -1.70 -16.27
C LEU A 91 -10.21 -0.41 -17.10
N LEU A 92 -9.13 0.33 -17.37
CA LEU A 92 -9.17 1.52 -18.23
C LEU A 92 -9.45 1.19 -19.69
N ALA A 93 -8.96 0.05 -20.18
CA ALA A 93 -9.18 -0.40 -21.55
C ALA A 93 -10.62 -0.92 -21.78
N SER A 94 -11.31 -1.34 -20.72
CA SER A 94 -12.67 -1.90 -20.80
C SER A 94 -13.75 -0.82 -20.76
N THR A 95 -14.80 -0.99 -21.57
CA THR A 95 -15.98 -0.13 -21.55
C THR A 95 -16.98 -0.48 -20.44
N LYS A 96 -16.82 -1.65 -19.80
CA LYS A 96 -17.75 -2.21 -18.79
C LYS A 96 -17.71 -1.51 -17.44
N TYR A 97 -16.66 -0.74 -17.16
CA TYR A 97 -16.42 -0.14 -15.84
C TYR A 97 -16.43 1.40 -15.87
N PRO A 98 -17.51 2.06 -16.33
CA PRO A 98 -17.56 3.51 -16.47
C PRO A 98 -17.38 4.26 -15.13
N PHE A 99 -17.82 3.67 -14.02
CA PHE A 99 -17.61 4.24 -12.68
C PHE A 99 -16.14 4.22 -12.25
N TYR A 100 -15.37 3.22 -12.68
CA TYR A 100 -13.93 3.17 -12.46
C TYR A 100 -13.24 4.30 -13.22
N ASN A 101 -13.54 4.43 -14.51
CA ASN A 101 -12.99 5.49 -15.37
C ASN A 101 -13.34 6.89 -14.82
N ALA A 102 -14.58 7.10 -14.39
CA ALA A 102 -14.99 8.36 -13.78
C ALA A 102 -14.21 8.69 -12.49
N ALA A 103 -13.99 7.70 -11.61
CA ALA A 103 -13.21 7.89 -10.39
C ALA A 103 -11.73 8.18 -10.71
N TYR A 104 -11.15 7.47 -11.67
CA TYR A 104 -9.79 7.71 -12.15
C TYR A 104 -9.65 9.13 -12.71
N PHE A 105 -10.52 9.56 -13.63
CA PHE A 105 -10.46 10.92 -14.20
C PHE A 105 -10.67 12.01 -13.15
N LYS A 106 -11.46 11.76 -12.09
CA LYS A 106 -11.58 12.67 -10.95
C LYS A 106 -10.26 12.79 -10.16
N ALA A 107 -9.50 11.71 -10.03
CA ALA A 107 -8.23 11.67 -9.33
C ALA A 107 -7.04 12.18 -10.19
N LEU A 108 -7.11 12.01 -11.51
CA LEU A 108 -6.01 12.24 -12.45
C LEU A 108 -5.33 13.63 -12.32
N PRO A 109 -6.04 14.77 -12.18
CA PRO A 109 -5.39 16.06 -12.00
C PRO A 109 -4.46 16.10 -10.77
N PHE A 110 -4.88 15.47 -9.67
CA PHE A 110 -4.08 15.40 -8.45
C PHE A 110 -2.89 14.47 -8.61
N ILE A 111 -3.05 13.34 -9.30
CA ILE A 111 -1.96 12.40 -9.60
C ILE A 111 -0.88 13.10 -10.43
N VAL A 112 -1.27 13.81 -11.49
CA VAL A 112 -0.34 14.56 -12.35
C VAL A 112 0.42 15.61 -11.54
N GLU A 113 -0.27 16.37 -10.68
CA GLU A 113 0.35 17.37 -9.81
C GLU A 113 1.37 16.75 -8.84
N LEU A 114 1.04 15.60 -8.23
CA LEU A 114 1.92 14.87 -7.32
C LEU A 114 3.18 14.37 -8.04
N ARG A 115 3.04 13.79 -9.24
CA ARG A 115 4.19 13.31 -10.03
C ARG A 115 5.13 14.45 -10.44
N GLN A 116 4.56 15.60 -10.80
CA GLN A 116 5.35 16.80 -11.11
C GLN A 116 6.15 17.28 -9.90
N LYS A 117 5.56 17.26 -8.70
CA LYS A 117 6.23 17.66 -7.45
C LYS A 117 7.32 16.68 -7.00
N ASN A 118 7.07 15.39 -7.14
CA ASN A 118 8.00 14.36 -6.67
C ASN A 118 9.17 14.13 -7.65
N GLY A 119 9.06 14.58 -8.90
CA GLY A 119 10.12 14.42 -9.92
C GLY A 119 10.34 12.97 -10.38
N ARG A 120 9.49 12.03 -9.92
CA ARG A 120 9.62 10.60 -10.20
C ARG A 120 8.77 10.21 -11.40
N LYS A 121 9.39 10.29 -12.59
CA LYS A 121 8.71 9.98 -13.87
C LYS A 121 8.54 8.47 -14.12
N GLU A 122 9.29 7.63 -13.43
CA GLU A 122 9.34 6.18 -13.67
C GLU A 122 8.31 5.38 -12.84
N GLU A 123 7.72 5.97 -11.81
CA GLU A 123 6.71 5.30 -10.96
C GLU A 123 5.34 5.27 -11.64
N SER A 124 4.57 4.22 -11.39
CA SER A 124 3.19 4.12 -11.89
C SER A 124 2.27 5.11 -11.16
N GLU A 125 1.13 5.42 -11.78
CA GLU A 125 0.12 6.29 -11.16
C GLU A 125 -0.49 5.66 -9.90
N VAL A 126 -0.62 4.33 -9.88
CA VAL A 126 -1.05 3.56 -8.71
C VAL A 126 -0.04 3.72 -7.58
N ASP A 127 1.25 3.58 -7.87
CA ASP A 127 2.32 3.78 -6.88
C ASP A 127 2.28 5.20 -6.29
N THR A 128 2.16 6.21 -7.15
CA THR A 128 1.99 7.62 -6.75
C THR A 128 0.81 7.80 -5.79
N CYS A 129 -0.31 7.14 -6.06
CA CYS A 129 -1.48 7.20 -5.19
C CYS A 129 -1.21 6.59 -3.81
N PHE A 130 -0.55 5.43 -3.74
CA PHE A 130 -0.20 4.80 -2.48
C PHE A 130 0.80 5.65 -1.68
N GLU A 131 1.83 6.21 -2.32
CA GLU A 131 2.76 7.14 -1.68
C GLU A 131 2.03 8.35 -1.07
N ALA A 132 1.07 8.92 -1.79
CA ALA A 132 0.30 10.06 -1.31
C ALA A 132 -0.60 9.71 -0.12
N LEU A 133 -1.31 8.57 -0.20
CA LEU A 133 -2.14 8.06 0.90
C LEU A 133 -1.30 7.77 2.14
N TYR A 134 -0.14 7.13 1.94
CA TYR A 134 0.80 6.82 3.01
C TYR A 134 1.41 8.08 3.63
N GLY A 135 1.82 9.04 2.80
CA GLY A 135 2.34 10.33 3.26
C GLY A 135 1.34 11.08 4.14
N VAL A 136 0.06 11.09 3.76
CA VAL A 136 -1.00 11.70 4.59
C VAL A 136 -1.23 10.92 5.89
N LEU A 137 -1.15 9.59 5.87
CA LEU A 137 -1.18 8.79 7.09
C LEU A 137 -0.05 9.18 8.05
N LEU A 138 1.18 9.34 7.55
CA LEU A 138 2.32 9.78 8.35
C LEU A 138 2.11 11.19 8.94
N LEU A 139 1.58 12.13 8.15
CA LEU A 139 1.24 13.47 8.64
C LEU A 139 0.22 13.42 9.78
N ARG A 140 -0.80 12.56 9.68
CA ARG A 140 -1.81 12.35 10.75
C ARG A 140 -1.18 11.79 12.02
N LEU A 141 -0.30 10.79 11.89
CA LEU A 141 0.41 10.21 13.04
C LEU A 141 1.29 11.25 13.74
N GLN A 142 1.86 12.19 12.97
CA GLN A 142 2.62 13.34 13.49
C GLN A 142 1.73 14.48 14.02
N LYS A 143 0.39 14.34 14.00
CA LYS A 143 -0.59 15.38 14.37
C LYS A 143 -0.41 16.68 13.60
N LYS A 144 0.09 16.62 12.36
CA LYS A 144 0.20 17.79 11.48
C LYS A 144 -1.15 18.09 10.84
N GLU A 145 -1.43 19.39 10.68
CA GLU A 145 -2.64 19.83 10.00
C GLU A 145 -2.60 19.45 8.52
N ILE A 146 -3.73 18.96 8.01
CA ILE A 146 -3.93 18.65 6.61
C ILE A 146 -4.66 19.82 5.98
N SER A 147 -4.05 20.45 4.97
CA SER A 147 -4.70 21.53 4.23
C SER A 147 -5.97 21.05 3.53
N GLN A 148 -6.93 21.94 3.30
CA GLN A 148 -8.15 21.60 2.55
C GLN A 148 -7.86 21.08 1.15
N GLY A 149 -6.84 21.63 0.47
CA GLY A 149 -6.41 21.16 -0.85
C GLY A 149 -5.91 19.71 -0.80
N THR A 150 -5.07 19.38 0.19
CA THR A 150 -4.59 18.01 0.42
C THR A 150 -5.74 17.07 0.76
N ALA A 151 -6.69 17.49 1.61
CA ALA A 151 -7.84 16.66 1.97
C ALA A 151 -8.70 16.32 0.74
N LYS A 152 -8.97 17.30 -0.12
CA LYS A 152 -9.72 17.11 -1.37
C LYS A 152 -9.01 16.16 -2.34
N ALA A 153 -7.68 16.31 -2.49
CA ALA A 153 -6.88 15.41 -3.30
C ALA A 153 -6.95 13.97 -2.77
N MET A 154 -6.84 13.79 -1.45
CA MET A 154 -6.90 12.47 -0.82
C MET A 154 -8.28 11.83 -0.92
N GLU A 155 -9.36 12.60 -0.87
CA GLU A 155 -10.72 12.08 -1.08
C GLU A 155 -10.85 11.47 -2.48
N ALA A 156 -10.38 12.17 -3.52
CA ALA A 156 -10.41 11.66 -4.89
C ALA A 156 -9.52 10.42 -5.07
N ILE A 157 -8.27 10.47 -4.58
CA ILE A 157 -7.31 9.37 -4.69
C ILE A 157 -7.78 8.13 -3.91
N SER A 158 -8.25 8.30 -2.67
CA SER A 158 -8.76 7.19 -1.86
C SER A 158 -9.98 6.52 -2.50
N GLY A 159 -10.91 7.29 -3.06
CA GLY A 159 -12.06 6.73 -3.80
C GLY A 159 -11.63 5.91 -5.02
N PHE A 160 -10.64 6.41 -5.79
CA PHE A 160 -10.06 5.68 -6.91
C PHE A 160 -9.40 4.36 -6.47
N ILE A 161 -8.50 4.41 -5.48
CA ILE A 161 -7.80 3.22 -4.98
C ILE A 161 -8.76 2.22 -4.34
N SER A 162 -9.83 2.69 -3.68
CA SER A 162 -10.84 1.79 -3.09
C SER A 162 -11.58 0.99 -4.17
N LEU A 163 -11.93 1.63 -5.29
CA LEU A 163 -12.53 0.92 -6.42
C LEU A 163 -11.55 -0.08 -7.04
N LEU A 164 -10.29 0.31 -7.25
CA LEU A 164 -9.26 -0.60 -7.75
C LEU A 164 -9.08 -1.83 -6.85
N ALA A 165 -9.00 -1.63 -5.53
CA ALA A 165 -8.89 -2.72 -4.56
C ALA A 165 -10.12 -3.65 -4.58
N ASN A 166 -11.33 -3.10 -4.74
CA ASN A 166 -12.55 -3.89 -4.87
C ASN A 166 -12.56 -4.73 -6.15
N TYR A 167 -12.12 -4.18 -7.29
CA TYR A 167 -12.01 -4.96 -8.52
C TYR A 167 -10.91 -6.01 -8.45
N TYR A 168 -9.82 -5.75 -7.73
CA TYR A 168 -8.78 -6.74 -7.48
C TYR A 168 -9.30 -7.94 -6.70
N ASP A 169 -10.11 -7.72 -5.66
CA ASP A 169 -10.75 -8.81 -4.91
C ASP A 169 -11.69 -9.62 -5.82
N LYS A 170 -12.48 -8.96 -6.68
CA LYS A 170 -13.33 -9.64 -7.68
C LYS A 170 -12.52 -10.46 -8.68
N GLU A 171 -11.40 -9.93 -9.18
CA GLU A 171 -10.51 -10.66 -10.07
C GLU A 171 -10.00 -11.94 -9.40
N LYS A 172 -9.54 -11.85 -8.14
CA LYS A 172 -9.05 -13.00 -7.38
C LYS A 172 -10.10 -14.08 -7.13
N ARG A 173 -11.38 -13.70 -7.12
CA ARG A 173 -12.53 -14.62 -7.01
C ARG A 173 -13.00 -15.15 -8.37
N GLY A 174 -12.44 -14.68 -9.48
CA GLY A 174 -12.91 -15.02 -10.83
C GLY A 174 -14.24 -14.37 -11.20
N GLU A 175 -14.62 -13.29 -10.52
CA GLU A 175 -15.89 -12.57 -10.69
C GLU A 175 -15.74 -11.32 -11.59
N LEU A 176 -14.55 -11.09 -12.15
CA LEU A 176 -14.26 -9.93 -12.99
C LEU A 176 -14.25 -10.31 -14.47
N GLU A 177 -15.14 -9.70 -15.25
CA GLU A 177 -15.25 -9.93 -16.70
C GLU A 177 -14.61 -8.81 -17.51
N LEU A 178 -13.34 -8.97 -17.87
CA LEU A 178 -12.58 -7.94 -18.58
C LEU A 178 -12.73 -7.96 -20.11
N MET A 179 -13.14 -9.09 -20.70
CA MET A 179 -13.32 -9.20 -22.16
C MET A 179 -14.75 -8.80 -22.58
N ASP A 180 -14.83 -7.85 -23.50
CA ASP A 180 -16.05 -7.59 -24.29
C ASP A 180 -16.17 -8.73 -25.31
N ASN A 181 -17.00 -9.74 -25.02
CA ASN A 181 -17.38 -10.76 -26.01
C ASN A 181 -18.30 -10.17 -27.08
#